data_AF-A0AA39Z1U8-F1
#
_entry.id   AF-A0AA39Z1U8-F1
#
_cell.length_a   1.000
_cell.length_b   1.000
_cell.length_c   1.000
_cell.angle_alpha   90.00
_cell.angle_beta   90.00
_cell.angle_gamma   90.00
#
_symmetry.space_group_name_H-M   'P 1'
#
loop_
_entity.id
_entity.type
_entity.pdbx_description
1 polymer ?
#
loop_
_entity_poly.entity_id
_entity_poly.type
_entity_poly.pdbx_seq_one_letter_code
_entity_poly.pdbx_strand_id
1 'polypeptide(L)'
;MAYFRITLMRSGLGLPQKTRGVLAALGLRKRMATVYHPVSQSVAGQILRVKELVDVQEVDTALTTAEQRELRRPDPGYFVEKRAKRA
;
A
#
# COMPACT_ATOMS: atom_id res chain seq x y z
N MET A 1 12.66 -12.69 5.05
CA MET A 1 13.31 -11.39 5.32
C MET A 1 12.17 -10.41 5.50
N ALA A 2 12.08 -9.71 6.63
CA ALA A 2 10.88 -8.95 6.94
C ALA A 2 10.72 -7.69 6.07
N TYR A 3 9.47 -7.25 5.90
CA TYR A 3 9.07 -6.05 5.18
C TYR A 3 8.24 -5.14 6.06
N PHE A 4 8.35 -3.83 5.86
CA PHE A 4 7.38 -2.87 6.36
C PHE A 4 6.22 -2.76 5.37
N ARG A 5 5.02 -3.11 5.83
CA ARG A 5 3.75 -2.73 5.21
C ARG A 5 3.37 -1.34 5.71
N ILE A 6 3.45 -0.34 4.82
CA ILE A 6 3.23 1.06 5.17
C ILE A 6 1.97 1.55 4.47
N THR A 7 0.99 2.02 5.23
CA THR A 7 -0.27 2.58 4.70
C THR A 7 -0.37 4.07 5.03
N LEU A 8 -0.65 4.91 4.02
CA LEU A 8 -0.84 6.36 4.25
C LEU A 8 -2.25 6.64 4.80
N MET A 9 -2.36 6.89 6.09
CA MET A 9 -3.64 7.14 6.77
C MET A 9 -4.10 8.59 6.62
N ARG A 10 -3.18 9.55 6.76
CA ARG A 10 -3.48 11.00 6.72
C ARG A 10 -2.84 11.66 5.50
N SER A 11 -3.46 12.73 5.01
CA SER A 11 -2.95 13.46 3.85
C SER A 11 -1.72 14.30 4.22
N GLY A 12 -0.76 14.41 3.30
CA GLY A 12 0.34 15.36 3.39
C GLY A 12 0.02 16.78 2.88
N LEU A 13 -1.25 17.05 2.55
CA LEU A 13 -1.69 18.38 2.12
C LEU A 13 -1.48 19.41 3.25
N GLY A 14 -0.99 20.60 2.91
CA GLY A 14 -0.67 21.65 3.88
C GLY A 14 0.58 21.40 4.70
N LEU A 15 1.28 20.28 4.51
CA LEU A 15 2.56 20.01 5.18
C LEU A 15 3.75 20.53 4.36
N PRO A 16 4.90 20.79 5.02
CA PRO A 16 6.10 21.23 4.33
C PRO A 16 6.55 20.31 3.20
N GLN A 17 7.20 20.87 2.18
CA GLN A 17 7.69 20.13 1.01
C GLN A 17 8.59 18.95 1.39
N LYS A 18 9.41 19.08 2.44
CA LYS A 18 10.27 17.99 2.94
C LYS A 18 9.45 16.76 3.35
N THR A 19 8.36 16.94 4.07
CA THR A 19 7.47 15.83 4.50
C THR A 19 6.80 15.19 3.29
N ARG A 20 6.30 16.01 2.34
CA ARG A 20 5.72 15.52 1.08
C ARG A 20 6.74 14.78 0.21
N GLY A 21 8.00 15.22 0.22
CA GLY A 21 9.10 14.55 -0.47
C GLY A 21 9.40 13.17 0.08
N VAL A 22 9.37 13.00 1.41
CA VAL A 22 9.54 11.67 2.05
C VAL A 22 8.39 10.73 1.68
N LEU A 23 7.15 11.21 1.71
CA LEU A 23 6.00 10.41 1.26
C LEU A 23 6.15 9.98 -0.21
N ALA A 24 6.60 10.89 -1.09
CA ALA A 24 6.84 10.57 -2.49
C ALA A 24 7.97 9.55 -2.69
N ALA A 25 9.06 9.65 -1.91
CA ALA A 25 10.17 8.71 -1.93
C ALA A 25 9.77 7.30 -1.48
N LEU A 26 8.89 7.20 -0.47
CA LEU A 26 8.29 5.94 -0.04
C LEU A 26 7.27 5.38 -1.06
N GLY A 27 6.86 6.16 -2.06
CA GLY A 27 5.84 5.77 -3.05
C GLY A 27 4.38 6.04 -2.61
N LEU A 28 4.17 6.75 -1.51
CA LEU A 28 2.85 7.05 -0.94
C LEU A 28 2.26 8.31 -1.58
N ARG A 29 1.54 8.13 -2.70
CA ARG A 29 0.95 9.24 -3.47
C ARG A 29 -0.48 9.60 -3.07
N LYS A 30 -1.32 8.61 -2.76
CA LYS A 30 -2.74 8.78 -2.40
C LYS A 30 -3.01 8.24 -1.00
N ARG A 31 -3.98 8.82 -0.30
CA ARG A 31 -4.46 8.27 0.98
C ARG A 31 -4.95 6.83 0.80
N MET A 32 -4.79 6.05 1.86
CA MET A 32 -5.08 4.60 1.93
C MET A 32 -4.25 3.73 0.97
N ALA A 33 -3.26 4.32 0.27
CA ALA A 33 -2.30 3.54 -0.48
C ALA A 33 -1.40 2.76 0.49
N THR A 34 -1.12 1.51 0.14
CA THR A 34 -0.20 0.64 0.88
C THR A 34 0.99 0.30 0.00
N VAL A 35 2.18 0.42 0.56
CA VAL A 35 3.46 0.06 -0.08
C VAL A 35 4.22 -0.91 0.82
N TYR A 36 5.08 -1.72 0.21
CA TYR A 36 5.94 -2.67 0.93
C TYR A 36 7.38 -2.32 0.65
N HIS A 37 8.18 -2.20 1.71
CA HIS A 37 9.62 -1.95 1.63
C HIS A 37 10.37 -2.95 2.51
N PRO A 38 11.54 -3.47 2.09
CA PRO A 38 12.37 -4.31 2.95
C PRO A 38 12.74 -3.57 4.25
N VAL A 39 12.77 -4.31 5.37
CA VAL A 39 13.20 -3.73 6.65
C VAL A 39 14.66 -3.31 6.54
N SER A 40 14.89 -2.00 6.64
CA SER A 40 16.21 -1.38 6.63
C SER A 40 16.20 -0.07 7.43
N GLN A 41 17.36 0.33 7.94
CA GLN A 41 17.49 1.56 8.73
C GLN A 41 17.10 2.82 7.93
N SER A 42 17.39 2.85 6.63
CA SER A 42 17.02 3.97 5.75
C SER A 42 15.50 4.13 5.65
N VAL A 43 14.78 3.02 5.44
CA VAL A 43 13.31 3.03 5.38
C VAL A 43 12.72 3.39 6.75
N ALA A 44 13.27 2.86 7.84
CA ALA A 44 12.84 3.20 9.19
C ALA A 44 12.99 4.71 9.50
N GLY A 45 14.10 5.33 9.09
CA GLY A 45 14.31 6.77 9.21
C GLY A 45 13.30 7.61 8.42
N GLN A 46 12.96 7.17 7.20
CA GLN A 46 11.90 7.79 6.39
C GLN A 46 10.53 7.67 7.06
N ILE A 47 10.19 6.49 7.58
CA ILE A 47 8.96 6.25 8.34
C ILE A 47 8.87 7.18 9.55
N LEU A 48 9.92 7.27 10.37
CA LEU A 48 9.93 8.10 11.58
C LEU A 48 9.71 9.59 11.28
N ARG A 49 10.08 10.05 10.09
CA ARG A 49 9.86 11.43 9.63
C ARG A 49 8.39 11.71 9.30
N VAL A 50 7.58 10.68 9.02
CA VAL A 50 6.17 10.79 8.64
C VAL A 50 5.25 9.94 9.52
N LYS A 51 5.71 9.54 10.73
CA LYS A 51 5.05 8.57 11.62
C LYS A 51 3.62 8.95 12.02
N GLU A 52 3.30 10.24 12.01
CA GLU A 52 1.97 10.75 12.33
C GLU A 52 0.97 10.60 11.17
N LEU A 53 1.46 10.26 9.97
CA LEU A 53 0.66 10.15 8.75
C LEU A 53 0.44 8.70 8.31
N VAL A 54 1.28 7.77 8.77
CA VAL A 54 1.32 6.39 8.28
C VAL A 54 0.97 5.40 9.37
N ASP A 55 0.38 4.29 8.96
CA ASP A 55 0.30 3.05 9.75
C ASP A 55 1.36 2.09 9.24
N VAL A 56 2.05 1.39 10.15
CA VAL A 56 3.18 0.52 9.82
C VAL A 56 3.04 -0.81 10.53
N GLN A 57 3.17 -1.88 9.75
CA GLN A 57 3.17 -3.26 10.24
C GLN A 57 4.38 -4.00 9.69
N GLU A 58 5.01 -4.83 10.50
CA GLU A 58 6.03 -5.77 10.02
C GLU A 58 5.35 -7.02 9.48
N VAL A 59 5.78 -7.48 8.30
CA VAL A 59 5.23 -8.67 7.62
C VAL A 59 6.37 -9.51 7.03
N ASP A 60 6.16 -10.81 6.90
CA ASP A 60 7.18 -11.73 6.38
C ASP A 60 7.45 -11.56 4.88
N THR A 61 6.42 -11.18 4.12
CA THR A 61 6.46 -11.11 2.65
C THR A 61 5.79 -9.84 2.13
N ALA A 62 6.36 -9.23 1.10
CA ALA A 62 5.72 -8.15 0.35
C ALA A 62 4.67 -8.69 -0.61
N LEU A 63 3.52 -8.01 -0.67
CA LEU A 63 2.46 -8.32 -1.64
C LEU A 63 2.60 -7.45 -2.88
N THR A 64 2.53 -8.07 -4.05
CA THR A 64 2.43 -7.38 -5.34
C THR A 64 1.10 -6.63 -5.47
N THR A 65 1.05 -5.66 -6.38
CA THR A 65 -0.17 -4.91 -6.67
C THR A 65 -1.33 -5.80 -7.12
N ALA A 66 -1.03 -6.90 -7.83
CA ALA A 66 -2.02 -7.88 -8.29
C ALA A 66 -2.60 -8.67 -7.12
N GLU A 67 -1.76 -9.20 -6.24
CA GLU A 67 -2.19 -9.93 -5.04
C GLU A 67 -3.00 -9.04 -4.10
N GLN A 68 -2.55 -7.80 -3.87
CA GLN A 68 -3.32 -6.83 -3.09
C GLN A 68 -4.69 -6.53 -3.68
N ARG A 69 -4.82 -6.54 -5.01
CA ARG A 69 -6.11 -6.32 -5.69
C ARG A 69 -7.00 -7.53 -5.55
N GLU A 70 -6.44 -8.74 -5.65
CA GLU A 70 -7.16 -9.98 -5.49
C GLU A 70 -7.70 -10.14 -4.05
N LEU A 71 -6.87 -9.86 -3.05
CA LEU A 71 -7.27 -9.90 -1.63
C LEU A 71 -8.41 -8.93 -1.30
N ARG A 72 -8.53 -7.84 -2.07
CA ARG A 72 -9.62 -6.86 -1.92
C ARG A 72 -10.87 -7.23 -2.73
N ARG A 73 -10.79 -8.22 -3.62
CA ARG A 73 -11.93 -8.62 -4.45
C ARG A 73 -12.88 -9.46 -3.58
N PRO A 74 -14.16 -9.06 -3.46
CA PRO A 74 -15.15 -9.90 -2.82
C PRO A 74 -15.47 -11.12 -3.70
N ASP A 75 -16.07 -12.14 -3.10
CA ASP A 75 -16.67 -13.24 -3.86
C ASP A 75 -17.70 -12.66 -4.86
N PRO A 76 -17.63 -13.03 -6.16
CA PRO A 76 -18.62 -12.63 -7.15
C PRO A 76 -20.07 -12.88 -6.74
N GLY A 77 -20.34 -13.94 -5.95
CA GLY A 77 -21.68 -14.31 -5.52
C GLY A 77 -22.58 -14.88 -6.63
N TYR A 78 -22.01 -15.17 -7.81
CA TYR A 78 -22.68 -15.85 -8.91
C TYR A 78 -21.68 -16.71 -9.68
N PHE A 79 -22.18 -17.71 -10.40
CA PHE A 79 -21.40 -18.49 -11.37
C PHE A 79 -22.12 -18.52 -12.72
N VAL A 80 -21.36 -18.53 -13.81
CA VAL A 80 -21.92 -18.59 -15.16
C VAL A 80 -22.06 -20.06 -15.55
N GLU A 81 -23.28 -20.59 -15.55
CA GLU A 81 -23.55 -22.00 -15.84
C GLU A 81 -23.18 -22.40 -17.27
N LYS A 82 -23.69 -21.66 -18.27
CA LYS A 82 -23.40 -21.88 -19.69
C LYS A 82 -23.43 -20.55 -20.43
N ARG A 83 -22.47 -20.35 -21.34
CA ARG A 83 -22.49 -19.21 -22.27
C ARG A 83 -23.34 -19.57 -23.49
N ALA A 84 -24.19 -18.65 -23.95
CA ALA A 84 -24.93 -18.84 -25.20
C ALA A 84 -23.96 -18.95 -26.39
N LYS A 85 -24.26 -19.82 -27.37
CA LYS A 85 -23.51 -19.86 -28.64
C LYS A 85 -23.68 -18.51 -29.32
N ARG A 86 -22.56 -17.85 -29.63
CA ARG A 86 -22.57 -16.70 -30.54
C ARG A 86 -23.02 -17.21 -31.91
N ALA A 87 -24.01 -16.54 -32.50
CA ALA A 87 -24.43 -16.73 -33.88
C ALA A 87 -23.36 -16.18 -34.84
#